data_AF-A0AAW1J0K5-F1
#
_entry.id   AF-A0AAW1J0K5-F1
#
_cell.length_a   1.000
_cell.length_b   1.000
_cell.length_c   1.000
_cell.angle_alpha   90.00
_cell.angle_beta   90.00
_cell.angle_gamma   90.00
#
_symmetry.space_group_name_H-M   'P 1'
#
loop_
_entity.id
_entity.type
_entity.pdbx_description
1 polymer ?
#
loop_
_entity_poly.entity_id
_entity_poly.type
_entity_poly.pdbx_seq_one_letter_code
_entity_poly.pdbx_strand_id
1 'polypeptide(L)'
;MPDGEEVEEKVVEKTLLQQQLERSAEALEKLILEGTEQVTNIRVANDSREVDRREEEGIGREKIIAQLEEEANLATEMFNEISNKWNSILKDNDPLLIHEDMNQQKEKCEELIKQKDGIIAMLREEIREAERKFTNDQYKQNEDIRTLAKRIEKHIVLMRKAYHRERVFIENVIMEERKLLIEANEKKWEELYRKRDHEERMQCEKKFEQQEDFMQEMQKLRIEHEEKHRESKIKLENEVEELQREFERIKTMAIMNSEKLDYNYQILKKREDENLIINSQQKRRINKLQDVINYNYQILKKREDENLIINSQQKRRINKLQDVINGLRNGLRKKNQAYDEWTKSEIERLTKEVKKMQKCVVEIERRIKPTMNGRKAKSRG
;
A
#
# COMPACT_ATOMS: atom_id res chain seq x y z
N MET A 1 -29.76 23.01 -52.80
CA MET A 1 -30.88 23.17 -51.86
C MET A 1 -30.69 22.10 -50.81
N PRO A 2 -30.66 22.44 -49.51
CA PRO A 2 -30.49 21.44 -48.47
C PRO A 2 -31.81 20.71 -48.25
N ASP A 3 -31.71 19.39 -48.16
CA ASP A 3 -32.79 18.46 -47.86
C ASP A 3 -33.54 18.89 -46.60
N GLY A 4 -34.87 18.97 -46.73
CA GLY A 4 -35.76 19.20 -45.61
C GLY A 4 -35.79 17.97 -44.72
N GLU A 5 -35.21 18.09 -43.52
CA GLU A 5 -35.49 17.18 -42.42
C GLU A 5 -36.98 17.29 -42.09
N GLU A 6 -37.76 16.29 -42.51
CA GLU A 6 -39.09 16.02 -41.95
C GLU A 6 -38.89 15.73 -40.46
N VAL A 7 -39.15 16.74 -39.64
CA VAL A 7 -39.27 16.59 -38.19
C VAL A 7 -40.50 15.72 -37.96
N GLU A 8 -40.30 14.41 -37.72
CA GLU A 8 -41.32 13.51 -37.21
C GLU A 8 -41.89 14.11 -35.91
N GLU A 9 -43.07 14.71 -36.05
CA GLU A 9 -43.85 15.26 -34.95
C GLU A 9 -44.30 14.08 -34.08
N LYS A 10 -43.53 13.79 -33.02
CA LYS A 10 -43.89 12.77 -32.03
C LYS A 10 -45.27 13.11 -31.48
N VAL A 11 -46.26 12.34 -31.91
CA VAL A 11 -47.62 12.35 -31.35
C VAL A 11 -47.47 12.07 -29.86
N VAL A 12 -47.58 13.12 -29.05
CA VAL A 12 -47.57 13.00 -27.59
C VAL A 12 -48.83 12.23 -27.22
N GLU A 13 -48.69 10.95 -26.87
CA GLU A 13 -49.80 10.15 -26.38
C GLU A 13 -50.43 10.87 -25.18
N LYS A 14 -51.73 11.18 -25.31
CA LYS A 14 -52.46 11.87 -24.25
C LYS A 14 -52.43 11.03 -22.98
N THR A 15 -52.15 11.66 -21.85
CA THR A 15 -52.18 10.99 -20.55
C THR A 15 -53.59 10.49 -20.23
N LEU A 16 -53.71 9.51 -19.33
CA LEU A 16 -55.02 8.99 -18.92
C LEU A 16 -55.89 10.12 -18.35
N LEU A 17 -55.28 11.04 -17.60
CA LEU A 17 -55.94 12.24 -17.09
C LEU A 17 -56.45 13.15 -18.21
N GLN A 18 -55.65 13.41 -19.25
CA GLN A 18 -56.07 14.25 -20.38
C GLN A 18 -57.27 13.62 -21.11
N GLN A 19 -57.23 12.31 -21.35
CA GLN A 19 -58.35 11.60 -21.97
C GLN A 19 -59.61 11.65 -21.10
N GLN A 20 -59.47 11.51 -19.78
CA GLN A 20 -60.59 11.60 -18.86
C GLN A 20 -61.17 13.02 -18.79
N LEU A 21 -60.33 14.06 -18.82
CA LEU A 21 -60.78 15.45 -18.84
C LEU A 21 -61.59 15.77 -20.09
N GLU A 22 -61.14 15.33 -21.27
CA GLU A 22 -61.86 15.52 -22.53
C GLU A 22 -63.23 14.83 -22.48
N ARG A 23 -63.28 13.55 -22.08
CA ARG A 23 -64.55 12.82 -21.94
C ARG A 23 -65.50 13.48 -20.94
N SER A 24 -64.97 13.94 -19.81
CA SER A 24 -65.77 14.62 -18.77
C SER A 24 -66.32 15.94 -19.30
N ALA A 25 -65.53 16.70 -20.06
CA ALA A 25 -65.94 17.95 -20.66
C ALA A 25 -67.05 17.74 -21.70
N GLU A 26 -66.88 16.79 -22.62
CA GLU A 26 -67.89 16.44 -23.63
C GLU A 26 -69.21 15.99 -22.99
N ALA A 27 -69.15 15.15 -21.95
CA ALA A 27 -70.33 14.69 -21.23
C ALA A 27 -71.10 15.85 -20.57
N LEU A 28 -70.37 16.79 -19.94
CA LEU A 28 -70.96 17.96 -19.30
C LEU A 28 -71.51 18.95 -20.33
N GLU A 29 -70.83 19.17 -21.44
CA GLU A 29 -71.29 20.04 -22.53
C GLU A 29 -72.60 19.52 -23.13
N LYS A 30 -72.69 18.21 -23.39
CA LYS A 30 -73.93 17.58 -23.85
C LYS A 30 -75.09 17.80 -22.89
N LEU A 31 -74.84 17.64 -21.59
CA LEU A 31 -75.83 17.88 -20.53
C LEU A 31 -76.26 19.36 -20.45
N ILE A 32 -75.35 20.30 -20.69
CA ILE A 32 -75.68 21.73 -20.78
C ILE A 32 -76.58 21.99 -21.98
N LEU A 33 -76.22 21.47 -23.16
CA LEU A 33 -77.00 21.61 -24.38
C LEU A 33 -78.43 21.09 -24.18
N GLU A 34 -78.58 19.87 -23.68
CA GLU A 34 -79.90 19.27 -23.38
C GLU A 34 -80.72 20.13 -22.40
N GLY A 35 -80.08 20.72 -21.39
CA GLY A 35 -80.73 21.64 -20.46
C GLY A 35 -81.19 22.94 -21.09
N THR A 36 -80.32 23.54 -21.89
CA THR A 36 -80.62 24.78 -22.60
C THR A 36 -81.77 24.59 -23.59
N GLU A 37 -81.84 23.44 -24.26
CA GLU A 37 -82.95 23.08 -25.15
C GLU A 37 -84.27 22.98 -24.37
N GLN A 38 -84.29 22.27 -23.23
CA GLN A 38 -85.51 22.11 -22.41
C GLN A 38 -86.09 23.43 -21.89
N VAL A 39 -85.23 24.40 -21.62
CA VAL A 39 -85.60 25.77 -21.21
C VAL A 39 -86.04 26.60 -22.42
N THR A 40 -85.28 26.53 -23.51
CA THR A 40 -85.58 27.28 -24.74
C THR A 40 -86.91 26.87 -25.35
N ASN A 41 -87.27 25.59 -25.28
CA ASN A 41 -88.55 25.09 -25.78
C ASN A 41 -89.76 25.77 -25.13
N ILE A 42 -89.68 26.14 -23.84
CA ILE A 42 -90.78 26.90 -23.18
C ILE A 42 -90.82 28.33 -23.72
N ARG A 43 -89.66 28.97 -23.85
CA ARG A 43 -89.57 30.33 -24.36
C ARG A 43 -90.14 30.44 -25.77
N VAL A 44 -89.72 29.56 -26.68
CA VAL A 44 -90.20 29.52 -28.07
C VAL A 44 -91.71 29.27 -28.13
N ALA A 45 -92.23 28.36 -27.29
CA ALA A 45 -93.67 28.12 -27.24
C ALA A 45 -94.45 29.33 -26.70
N ASN A 46 -93.90 30.08 -25.74
CA ASN A 46 -94.51 31.30 -25.22
C ASN A 46 -94.48 32.43 -26.27
N ASP A 47 -93.34 32.63 -26.93
CA ASP A 47 -93.17 33.62 -27.99
C ASP A 47 -94.18 33.37 -29.13
N SER A 48 -94.37 32.10 -29.53
CA SER A 48 -95.38 31.74 -30.54
C SER A 48 -96.80 32.10 -30.09
N ARG A 49 -97.19 31.74 -28.86
CA ARG A 49 -98.53 32.06 -28.33
C ARG A 49 -98.76 33.57 -28.22
N GLU A 50 -97.74 34.34 -27.87
CA GLU A 50 -97.81 35.79 -27.76
C GLU A 50 -97.98 36.46 -29.13
N VAL A 51 -97.34 35.92 -30.18
CA VAL A 51 -97.57 36.36 -31.55
C VAL A 51 -99.02 36.10 -31.96
N ASP A 52 -99.52 34.88 -31.76
CA ASP A 52 -100.90 34.50 -32.09
C ASP A 52 -101.91 35.40 -31.36
N ARG A 53 -101.69 35.66 -30.06
CA ARG A 53 -102.55 36.56 -29.26
C ARG A 53 -102.59 37.98 -29.83
N ARG A 54 -101.44 38.53 -30.22
CA ARG A 54 -101.37 39.89 -30.80
C ARG A 54 -102.10 39.99 -32.12
N GLU A 55 -102.03 38.94 -32.94
CA GLU A 55 -102.77 38.87 -34.19
C GLU A 55 -104.29 38.84 -33.94
N GLU A 56 -104.76 37.95 -33.06
CA GLU A 56 -106.18 37.86 -32.70
C GLU A 56 -106.73 39.16 -32.09
N GLU A 57 -105.98 39.78 -31.16
CA GLU A 57 -106.36 41.08 -30.59
C GLU A 57 -106.35 42.20 -31.64
N GLY A 58 -105.42 42.17 -32.60
CA GLY A 58 -105.37 43.12 -33.70
C GLY A 58 -106.62 43.05 -34.57
N ILE A 59 -107.00 41.85 -35.00
CA ILE A 59 -108.21 41.59 -35.79
C ILE A 59 -109.47 42.00 -35.01
N GLY A 60 -109.53 41.65 -33.72
CA GLY A 60 -110.64 42.03 -32.84
C GLY A 60 -110.81 43.54 -32.72
N ARG A 61 -109.71 44.27 -32.49
CA ARG A 61 -109.72 45.74 -32.41
C ARG A 61 -110.15 46.39 -33.71
N GLU A 62 -109.64 45.92 -34.85
CA GLU A 62 -110.02 46.45 -36.16
C GLU A 62 -111.53 46.30 -36.41
N LYS A 63 -112.10 45.14 -36.06
CA LYS A 63 -113.54 44.90 -36.17
C LYS A 63 -114.37 45.84 -35.29
N ILE A 64 -113.95 46.08 -34.05
CA ILE A 64 -114.66 47.00 -33.14
C ILE A 64 -114.59 48.44 -33.67
N ILE A 65 -113.42 48.87 -34.17
CA ILE A 65 -113.24 50.20 -34.76
C ILE A 65 -114.17 50.38 -35.96
N ALA A 66 -114.23 49.41 -36.87
CA ALA A 66 -115.11 49.47 -38.03
C ALA A 66 -116.59 49.61 -37.64
N GLN A 67 -117.05 48.88 -36.62
CA GLN A 67 -118.42 48.99 -36.10
C GLN A 67 -118.70 50.36 -35.46
N LEU A 68 -117.72 50.94 -34.77
CA LEU A 68 -117.85 52.28 -34.18
C LEU A 68 -117.88 53.38 -35.23
N GLU A 69 -117.08 53.25 -36.29
CA GLU A 69 -117.10 54.20 -37.42
C GLU A 69 -118.43 54.15 -38.17
N GLU A 70 -118.96 52.96 -38.43
CA GLU A 70 -120.27 52.78 -39.05
C GLU A 70 -121.39 53.40 -38.21
N GLU A 71 -121.41 53.12 -36.91
CA GLU A 71 -122.42 53.71 -36.02
C GLU A 71 -122.25 55.22 -35.84
N ALA A 72 -121.01 55.74 -35.81
CA ALA A 72 -120.77 57.18 -35.75
C ALA A 72 -121.30 57.89 -37.00
N ASN A 73 -121.14 57.29 -38.18
CA ASN A 73 -121.68 57.81 -39.43
C ASN A 73 -123.21 57.82 -39.41
N LEU A 74 -123.85 56.69 -39.07
CA LEU A 74 -125.32 56.58 -38.96
C LEU A 74 -125.90 57.54 -37.92
N ALA A 75 -125.27 57.65 -36.76
CA ALA A 75 -125.68 58.58 -35.70
C ALA A 75 -125.58 60.04 -36.16
N THR A 76 -124.55 60.37 -36.94
CA THR A 76 -124.36 61.72 -37.50
C THR A 76 -125.44 62.04 -38.54
N GLU A 77 -125.78 61.09 -39.41
CA GLU A 77 -126.86 61.23 -40.39
C GLU A 77 -128.21 61.45 -39.69
N MET A 78 -128.58 60.59 -38.74
CA MET A 78 -129.82 60.72 -37.96
C MET A 78 -129.86 62.03 -37.18
N PHE A 79 -128.75 62.47 -36.59
CA PHE A 79 -128.66 63.75 -35.89
C PHE A 79 -128.90 64.93 -36.83
N ASN A 80 -128.29 64.91 -38.02
CA ASN A 80 -128.48 65.95 -39.02
C ASN A 80 -129.94 66.01 -39.51
N GLU A 81 -130.59 64.86 -39.71
CA GLU A 81 -132.02 64.80 -40.05
C GLU A 81 -132.92 65.43 -38.97
N ILE A 82 -132.69 65.07 -37.71
CA ILE A 82 -133.40 65.62 -36.55
C ILE A 82 -133.20 67.14 -36.50
N SER A 83 -131.94 67.58 -36.57
CA SER A 83 -131.54 68.99 -36.54
C SER A 83 -132.19 69.82 -37.65
N ASN A 84 -132.20 69.30 -38.89
CA ASN A 84 -132.81 69.98 -40.03
C ASN A 84 -134.33 70.11 -39.92
N LYS A 85 -135.02 69.10 -39.36
CA LYS A 85 -136.48 69.11 -39.27
C LYS A 85 -137.01 70.12 -38.23
N TRP A 86 -136.22 70.48 -37.21
CA TRP A 86 -136.55 71.58 -36.30
C TRP A 86 -136.77 72.93 -37.01
N ASN A 87 -136.01 73.22 -38.07
CA ASN A 87 -136.18 74.44 -38.87
C ASN A 87 -137.52 74.49 -39.63
N SER A 88 -138.13 73.33 -39.90
CA SER A 88 -139.44 73.22 -40.53
C SER A 88 -140.54 73.44 -39.50
N ILE A 89 -140.46 72.74 -38.36
CA ILE A 89 -141.45 72.81 -37.27
C ILE A 89 -141.59 74.23 -36.73
N LEU A 90 -140.50 75.00 -36.68
CA LEU A 90 -140.51 76.39 -36.21
C LEU A 90 -141.32 77.36 -37.11
N LYS A 91 -141.60 76.97 -38.36
CA LYS A 91 -142.34 77.78 -39.34
C LYS A 91 -143.84 77.46 -39.38
N ASP A 92 -144.27 76.38 -38.73
CA ASP A 92 -145.66 75.96 -38.71
C ASP A 92 -146.46 76.79 -37.69
N ASN A 93 -147.71 77.12 -38.05
CA ASN A 93 -148.60 77.96 -37.21
C ASN A 93 -149.75 77.17 -36.56
N ASP A 94 -149.84 75.85 -36.82
CA ASP A 94 -150.89 74.98 -36.29
C ASP A 94 -150.40 74.19 -35.07
N PRO A 95 -150.97 74.43 -33.87
CA PRO A 95 -150.59 73.72 -32.65
C PRO A 95 -150.72 72.18 -32.71
N LEU A 96 -151.66 71.64 -33.50
CA LEU A 96 -151.81 70.18 -33.64
C LEU A 96 -150.69 69.57 -34.48
N LEU A 97 -150.33 70.22 -35.59
CA LEU A 97 -149.21 69.78 -36.45
C LEU A 97 -147.87 69.87 -35.71
N ILE A 98 -147.64 70.95 -34.96
CA ILE A 98 -146.43 71.10 -34.13
C ILE A 98 -146.32 69.99 -33.09
N HIS A 99 -147.43 69.62 -32.44
CA HIS A 99 -147.44 68.54 -31.46
C HIS A 99 -147.14 67.17 -32.10
N GLU A 100 -147.73 66.88 -33.27
CA GLU A 100 -147.46 65.66 -34.04
C GLU A 100 -145.98 65.56 -34.45
N ASP A 101 -145.42 66.60 -35.06
CA ASP A 101 -144.02 66.61 -35.49
C ASP A 101 -143.04 66.57 -34.32
N MET A 102 -143.39 67.19 -33.18
CA MET A 102 -142.59 67.11 -31.96
C MET A 102 -142.56 65.71 -31.36
N ASN A 103 -143.68 64.97 -31.41
CA ASN A 103 -143.69 63.56 -31.03
C ASN A 103 -142.84 62.71 -31.97
N GLN A 104 -142.91 62.95 -33.29
CA GLN A 104 -142.06 62.25 -34.26
C GLN A 104 -140.56 62.55 -34.03
N GLN A 105 -140.19 63.80 -33.73
CA GLN A 105 -138.80 64.16 -33.39
C GLN A 105 -138.35 63.48 -32.09
N LYS A 106 -139.23 63.40 -31.09
CA LYS A 106 -138.96 62.70 -29.83
C LYS A 106 -138.71 61.21 -30.07
N GLU A 107 -139.52 60.56 -30.90
CA GLU A 107 -139.31 59.15 -31.28
C GLU A 107 -137.96 58.94 -31.98
N LYS A 108 -137.59 59.80 -32.93
CA LYS A 108 -136.27 59.73 -33.60
C LYS A 108 -135.10 59.94 -32.62
N CYS A 109 -135.23 60.87 -31.67
CA CYS A 109 -134.23 61.06 -30.61
C CYS A 109 -134.13 59.83 -29.69
N GLU A 110 -135.26 59.23 -29.31
CA GLU A 110 -135.28 57.99 -28.52
C GLU A 110 -134.66 56.82 -29.28
N GLU A 111 -134.85 56.74 -30.60
CA GLU A 111 -134.21 55.75 -31.47
C GLU A 111 -132.68 55.92 -31.51
N LEU A 112 -132.19 57.15 -31.68
CA LEU A 112 -130.76 57.46 -31.65
C LEU A 112 -130.13 57.13 -30.29
N ILE A 113 -130.82 57.43 -29.19
CA ILE A 113 -130.37 57.07 -27.83
C ILE A 113 -130.30 55.54 -27.68
N LYS A 114 -131.32 54.81 -28.14
CA LYS A 114 -131.33 53.33 -28.11
C LYS A 114 -130.18 52.74 -28.91
N GLN A 115 -129.83 53.31 -30.07
CA GLN A 115 -128.67 52.88 -30.84
C GLN A 115 -127.36 53.07 -30.06
N LYS A 116 -127.15 54.27 -29.48
CA LYS A 116 -125.99 54.56 -28.63
C LYS A 116 -125.90 53.65 -27.40
N ASP A 117 -127.03 53.42 -26.73
CA ASP A 117 -127.11 52.49 -25.60
C ASP A 117 -126.79 51.05 -26.02
N GLY A 118 -127.19 50.64 -27.23
CA GLY A 118 -126.83 49.36 -27.83
C GLY A 118 -125.32 49.21 -28.06
N ILE A 119 -124.66 50.23 -28.59
CA ILE A 119 -123.19 50.26 -28.74
C ILE A 119 -122.50 50.23 -27.38
N ILE A 120 -122.98 51.02 -26.40
CA ILE A 120 -122.43 51.01 -25.05
C ILE A 120 -122.54 49.61 -24.43
N ALA A 121 -123.66 48.90 -24.63
CA ALA A 121 -123.83 47.53 -24.16
C ALA A 121 -122.85 46.56 -24.85
N MET A 122 -122.66 46.67 -26.16
CA MET A 122 -121.69 45.88 -26.93
C MET A 122 -120.26 46.12 -26.45
N LEU A 123 -119.83 47.38 -26.30
CA LEU A 123 -118.50 47.71 -25.78
C LEU A 123 -118.28 47.22 -24.35
N ARG A 124 -119.31 47.29 -23.50
CA ARG A 124 -119.25 46.74 -22.13
C ARG A 124 -119.14 45.22 -22.11
N GLU A 125 -119.70 44.52 -23.09
CA GLU A 125 -119.51 43.07 -23.23
C GLU A 125 -118.09 42.76 -23.71
N GLU A 126 -117.59 43.50 -24.69
CA GLU A 126 -116.24 43.30 -25.23
C GLU A 126 -115.15 43.53 -24.16
N ILE A 127 -115.32 44.55 -23.31
CA ILE A 127 -114.44 44.78 -22.15
C ILE A 127 -114.49 43.57 -21.19
N ARG A 128 -115.68 43.06 -20.88
CA ARG A 128 -115.83 41.89 -19.99
C ARG A 128 -115.20 40.63 -20.57
N GLU A 129 -115.31 40.43 -21.88
CA GLU A 129 -114.66 39.31 -22.57
C GLU A 129 -113.13 39.48 -22.60
N ALA A 130 -112.63 40.69 -22.84
CA ALA A 130 -111.21 41.00 -22.77
C ALA A 130 -110.63 40.77 -21.36
N GLU A 131 -111.34 41.18 -20.31
CA GLU A 131 -110.95 40.90 -18.91
C GLU A 131 -110.90 39.39 -18.61
N ARG A 132 -111.87 38.62 -19.13
CA ARG A 132 -111.90 37.16 -18.99
C ARG A 132 -110.71 36.50 -19.70
N LYS A 133 -110.41 36.93 -20.93
CA LYS A 133 -109.24 36.47 -21.70
C LYS A 133 -107.94 36.82 -20.99
N PHE A 134 -107.78 38.06 -20.55
CA PHE A 134 -106.60 38.52 -19.81
C PHE A 134 -106.36 37.68 -18.55
N THR A 135 -107.41 37.41 -17.78
CA THR A 135 -107.32 36.57 -16.58
C THR A 135 -106.85 35.15 -16.93
N ASN A 136 -107.43 34.55 -17.97
CA ASN A 136 -107.04 33.21 -18.43
C ASN A 136 -105.59 33.16 -18.91
N ASP A 137 -105.14 34.17 -19.65
CA ASP A 137 -103.78 34.26 -20.14
C ASP A 137 -102.78 34.47 -18.99
N GLN A 138 -103.15 35.27 -17.98
CA GLN A 138 -102.36 35.41 -16.77
C GLN A 138 -102.20 34.06 -16.03
N TYR A 139 -103.25 33.26 -15.95
CA TYR A 139 -103.16 31.90 -15.38
C TYR A 139 -102.22 31.00 -16.18
N LYS A 140 -102.33 30.99 -17.52
CA LYS A 140 -101.46 30.20 -18.40
C LYS A 140 -99.99 30.63 -18.27
N GLN A 141 -99.72 31.93 -18.32
CA GLN A 141 -98.36 32.47 -18.15
C GLN A 141 -97.77 32.09 -16.79
N ASN A 142 -98.55 32.13 -15.72
CA ASN A 142 -98.09 31.73 -14.39
C ASN A 142 -97.72 30.23 -14.37
N GLU A 143 -98.50 29.37 -15.03
CA GLU A 143 -98.19 27.94 -15.13
C GLU A 143 -96.97 27.65 -16.01
N ASP A 144 -96.80 28.38 -17.11
CA ASP A 144 -95.58 28.31 -17.94
C ASP A 144 -94.34 28.73 -17.13
N ILE A 145 -94.42 29.81 -16.34
CA ILE A 145 -93.34 30.26 -15.45
C ILE A 145 -93.02 29.21 -14.38
N ARG A 146 -94.04 28.62 -13.74
CA ARG A 146 -93.84 27.54 -12.76
C ARG A 146 -93.19 26.33 -13.39
N THR A 147 -93.60 25.96 -14.60
CA THR A 147 -93.02 24.83 -15.35
C THR A 147 -91.58 25.12 -15.70
N LEU A 148 -91.27 26.34 -16.16
CA LEU A 148 -89.91 26.79 -16.43
C LEU A 148 -89.03 26.71 -15.18
N ALA A 149 -89.50 27.25 -14.05
CA ALA A 149 -88.78 27.20 -12.78
C ALA A 149 -88.47 25.76 -12.34
N LYS A 150 -89.47 24.86 -12.41
CA LYS A 150 -89.29 23.43 -12.10
C LYS A 150 -88.26 22.76 -13.01
N ARG A 151 -88.26 23.07 -14.31
CA ARG A 151 -87.28 22.51 -15.26
C ARG A 151 -85.88 23.02 -14.99
N ILE A 152 -85.71 24.32 -14.74
CA ILE A 152 -84.42 24.91 -14.38
C ILE A 152 -83.88 24.27 -13.10
N GLU A 153 -84.70 24.15 -12.06
CA GLU A 153 -84.30 23.53 -10.80
C GLU A 153 -83.89 22.07 -10.99
N LYS A 154 -84.70 21.30 -11.72
CA LYS A 154 -84.39 19.89 -12.05
C LYS A 154 -83.07 19.79 -12.81
N HIS A 155 -82.83 20.67 -13.79
CA HIS A 155 -81.58 20.69 -14.56
C HIS A 155 -80.39 21.07 -13.69
N ILE A 156 -80.50 22.07 -12.82
CA ILE A 156 -79.43 22.45 -11.86
C ILE A 156 -79.06 21.25 -10.97
N VAL A 157 -80.05 20.53 -10.45
CA VAL A 157 -79.81 19.34 -9.61
C VAL A 157 -79.12 18.23 -10.41
N LEU A 158 -79.56 17.98 -11.65
CA LEU A 158 -78.92 17.00 -12.54
C LEU A 158 -77.48 17.40 -12.87
N MET A 159 -77.25 18.67 -13.21
CA MET A 159 -75.95 19.21 -13.55
C MET A 159 -74.99 19.13 -12.36
N ARG A 160 -75.45 19.46 -11.15
CA ARG A 160 -74.64 19.32 -9.93
C ARG A 160 -74.24 17.87 -9.67
N LYS A 161 -75.14 16.92 -9.90
CA LYS A 161 -74.84 15.48 -9.79
C LYS A 161 -73.85 15.03 -10.86
N ALA A 162 -73.97 15.52 -12.10
CA ALA A 162 -73.04 15.22 -13.17
C ALA A 162 -71.64 15.76 -12.88
N TYR A 163 -71.50 17.05 -12.53
CA TYR A 163 -70.22 17.63 -12.12
C TYR A 163 -69.57 16.86 -10.96
N HIS A 164 -70.35 16.45 -9.97
CA HIS A 164 -69.81 15.67 -8.86
C HIS A 164 -69.28 14.30 -9.33
N ARG A 165 -70.01 13.59 -10.18
CA ARG A 165 -69.58 12.31 -10.76
C ARG A 165 -68.33 12.46 -11.60
N GLU A 166 -68.32 13.42 -12.54
CA GLU A 166 -67.15 13.67 -13.40
C GLU A 166 -65.92 14.06 -12.58
N ARG A 167 -66.09 14.88 -11.53
CA ARG A 167 -64.99 15.19 -10.60
C ARG A 167 -64.43 13.95 -9.92
N VAL A 168 -65.29 13.06 -9.43
CA VAL A 168 -64.87 11.79 -8.80
C VAL A 168 -64.15 10.89 -9.81
N PHE A 169 -64.60 10.84 -11.06
CA PHE A 169 -63.90 10.09 -12.10
C PHE A 169 -62.50 10.66 -12.39
N ILE A 170 -62.39 11.98 -12.52
CA ILE A 170 -61.09 12.65 -12.70
C ILE A 170 -60.16 12.35 -11.51
N GLU A 171 -60.66 12.45 -10.28
CA GLU A 171 -59.89 12.16 -9.07
C GLU A 171 -59.40 10.71 -9.04
N ASN A 172 -60.25 9.74 -9.39
CA ASN A 172 -59.87 8.33 -9.47
C ASN A 172 -58.78 8.09 -10.52
N VAL A 173 -58.86 8.75 -11.68
CA VAL A 173 -57.83 8.63 -12.73
C VAL A 173 -56.51 9.25 -12.27
N ILE A 174 -56.52 10.39 -11.57
CA ILE A 174 -55.31 10.98 -10.97
C ILE A 174 -54.67 10.01 -9.97
N MET A 175 -55.47 9.36 -9.13
CA MET A 175 -54.96 8.39 -8.16
C MET A 175 -54.33 7.18 -8.83
N GLU A 176 -54.92 6.69 -9.93
CA GLU A 176 -54.36 5.57 -10.68
C GLU A 176 -53.06 5.96 -11.42
N GLU A 177 -53.02 7.12 -12.08
CA GLU A 177 -51.77 7.63 -12.69
C GLU A 177 -50.65 7.78 -11.65
N ARG A 178 -50.99 8.31 -10.47
CA ARG A 178 -50.04 8.44 -9.36
C ARG A 178 -49.52 7.08 -8.92
N LYS A 179 -50.39 6.07 -8.81
CA LYS A 179 -50.02 4.71 -8.44
C LYS A 179 -49.08 4.10 -9.47
N LEU A 180 -49.41 4.19 -10.76
CA LEU A 180 -48.55 3.71 -11.85
C LEU A 180 -47.18 4.39 -11.84
N LEU A 181 -47.14 5.70 -11.56
CA LEU A 181 -45.88 6.45 -11.47
C LEU A 181 -45.02 5.97 -10.28
N ILE A 182 -45.64 5.73 -9.12
CA ILE A 182 -44.97 5.20 -7.93
C ILE A 182 -44.40 3.80 -8.23
N GLU A 183 -45.22 2.90 -8.78
CA GLU A 183 -44.78 1.54 -9.13
C GLU A 183 -43.63 1.55 -10.14
N ALA A 184 -43.68 2.43 -11.14
CA ALA A 184 -42.59 2.58 -12.11
C ALA A 184 -41.30 3.09 -11.44
N ASN A 185 -41.41 3.99 -10.47
CA ASN A 185 -40.26 4.50 -9.73
C ASN A 185 -39.70 3.46 -8.76
N GLU A 186 -40.56 2.71 -8.06
CA GLU A 186 -40.16 1.60 -7.19
C GLU A 186 -39.38 0.54 -7.96
N LYS A 187 -39.85 0.14 -9.15
CA LYS A 187 -39.11 -0.77 -10.04
C LYS A 187 -37.72 -0.25 -10.41
N LYS A 188 -37.59 1.05 -10.70
CA LYS A 188 -36.28 1.67 -10.97
C LYS A 188 -35.37 1.63 -9.74
N TRP A 189 -35.92 1.90 -8.56
CA TRP A 189 -35.17 1.80 -7.31
C TRP A 189 -34.72 0.38 -7.02
N GLU A 190 -35.60 -0.62 -7.19
CA GLU A 190 -35.26 -2.03 -7.05
C GLU A 190 -34.15 -2.43 -8.02
N GLU A 191 -34.19 -1.97 -9.28
CA GLU A 191 -33.12 -2.23 -10.24
C GLU A 191 -31.79 -1.64 -9.80
N LEU A 192 -31.80 -0.40 -9.28
CA LEU A 192 -30.60 0.25 -8.74
C LEU A 192 -30.06 -0.48 -7.51
N TYR A 193 -30.92 -0.93 -6.59
CA TYR A 193 -30.50 -1.72 -5.45
C TYR A 193 -29.90 -3.05 -5.87
N ARG A 194 -30.49 -3.74 -6.85
CA ARG A 194 -29.92 -4.99 -7.39
C ARG A 194 -28.57 -4.78 -8.05
N LYS A 195 -28.38 -3.67 -8.77
CA LYS A 195 -27.08 -3.30 -9.35
C LYS A 195 -26.04 -3.05 -8.26
N ARG A 196 -26.37 -2.24 -7.25
CA ARG A 196 -25.50 -1.99 -6.10
C ARG A 196 -25.11 -3.29 -5.39
N ASP A 197 -26.08 -4.13 -5.05
CA ASP A 197 -25.82 -5.40 -4.35
C ASP A 197 -24.93 -6.34 -5.19
N HIS A 198 -25.10 -6.35 -6.51
CA HIS A 198 -24.22 -7.11 -7.40
C HIS A 198 -22.80 -6.56 -7.40
N GLU A 199 -22.63 -5.25 -7.52
CA GLU A 199 -21.32 -4.59 -7.48
C GLU A 199 -20.62 -4.79 -6.12
N GLU A 200 -21.35 -4.71 -5.02
CA GLU A 200 -20.82 -4.98 -3.68
C GLU A 200 -20.32 -6.42 -3.52
N ARG A 201 -21.05 -7.42 -4.06
CA ARG A 201 -20.61 -8.82 -4.08
C ARG A 201 -19.36 -9.00 -4.93
N MET A 202 -19.35 -8.47 -6.15
CA MET A 202 -18.17 -8.53 -7.03
C MET A 202 -16.94 -7.89 -6.38
N GLN A 203 -17.13 -6.77 -5.66
CA GLN A 203 -16.03 -6.11 -4.95
C GLN A 203 -15.55 -6.92 -3.74
N CYS A 204 -16.45 -7.60 -3.02
CA CYS A 204 -16.08 -8.51 -1.95
C CYS A 204 -15.29 -9.71 -2.49
N GLU A 205 -15.75 -10.34 -3.58
CA GLU A 205 -15.05 -11.44 -4.25
C GLU A 205 -13.63 -11.04 -4.65
N LYS A 206 -13.46 -9.88 -5.30
CA LYS A 206 -12.12 -9.35 -5.64
C LYS A 206 -11.23 -9.15 -4.42
N LYS A 207 -11.78 -8.70 -3.29
CA LYS A 207 -11.01 -8.55 -2.05
C LYS A 207 -10.60 -9.91 -1.47
N PHE A 208 -11.47 -10.92 -1.55
CA PHE A 208 -11.13 -12.28 -1.16
C PHE A 208 -10.04 -12.89 -2.03
N GLU A 209 -10.13 -12.72 -3.36
CA GLU A 209 -9.08 -13.15 -4.30
C GLU A 209 -7.74 -12.49 -3.99
N GLN A 210 -7.72 -11.17 -3.80
CA GLN A 210 -6.50 -10.46 -3.42
C GLN A 210 -5.92 -10.96 -2.09
N GLN A 211 -6.78 -11.25 -1.11
CA GLN A 211 -6.33 -11.80 0.16
C GLN A 211 -5.73 -13.20 -0.01
N GLU A 212 -6.32 -14.04 -0.87
CA GLU A 212 -5.78 -15.35 -1.19
C GLU A 212 -4.42 -15.27 -1.87
N ASP A 213 -4.25 -14.36 -2.83
CA ASP A 213 -2.97 -14.09 -3.48
C ASP A 213 -1.89 -13.68 -2.46
N PHE A 214 -2.22 -12.75 -1.55
CA PHE A 214 -1.30 -12.35 -0.48
C PHE A 214 -0.95 -13.50 0.47
N MET A 215 -1.89 -14.37 0.80
CA MET A 215 -1.60 -15.56 1.62
C MET A 215 -0.65 -16.52 0.90
N GLN A 216 -0.86 -16.75 -0.39
CA GLN A 216 0.02 -17.59 -1.19
C GLN A 216 1.44 -17.00 -1.27
N GLU A 217 1.56 -15.69 -1.49
CA GLU A 217 2.86 -15.00 -1.51
C GLU A 217 3.55 -15.05 -0.14
N MET A 218 2.81 -14.82 0.94
CA MET A 218 3.34 -14.93 2.31
C MET A 218 3.84 -16.34 2.62
N GLN A 219 3.13 -17.37 2.14
CA GLN A 219 3.55 -18.76 2.33
C GLN A 219 4.80 -19.10 1.52
N LYS A 220 4.90 -18.62 0.28
CA LYS A 220 6.14 -18.75 -0.54
C LYS A 220 7.32 -18.09 0.18
N LEU A 221 7.14 -16.85 0.63
CA LEU A 221 8.18 -16.11 1.35
C LEU A 221 8.61 -16.82 2.64
N ARG A 222 7.67 -17.41 3.39
CA ARG A 222 7.97 -18.21 4.58
C ARG A 222 8.85 -19.42 4.24
N ILE A 223 8.50 -20.17 3.19
CA ILE A 223 9.29 -21.33 2.73
C ILE A 223 10.69 -20.89 2.31
N GLU A 224 10.81 -19.84 1.49
CA GLU A 224 12.11 -19.30 1.07
C GLU A 224 12.98 -18.87 2.26
N HIS A 225 12.38 -18.24 3.28
CA HIS A 225 13.09 -17.87 4.50
C HIS A 225 13.56 -19.09 5.29
N GLU A 226 12.73 -20.12 5.41
CA GLU A 226 13.09 -21.36 6.08
C GLU A 226 14.23 -22.09 5.35
N GLU A 227 14.20 -22.11 4.01
CA GLU A 227 15.26 -22.65 3.17
C GLU A 227 16.58 -21.88 3.34
N LYS A 228 16.54 -20.53 3.27
CA LYS A 228 17.72 -19.68 3.51
C LYS A 228 18.28 -19.89 4.92
N HIS A 229 17.43 -19.96 5.93
CA HIS A 229 17.86 -20.22 7.30
C HIS A 229 18.51 -21.62 7.41
N ARG A 230 17.92 -22.65 6.79
CA ARG A 230 18.50 -23.99 6.74
C ARG A 230 19.85 -24.00 6.02
N GLU A 231 19.98 -23.28 4.91
CA GLU A 231 21.24 -23.13 4.17
C GLU A 231 22.31 -22.46 5.05
N SER A 232 22.00 -21.34 5.68
CA SER A 232 22.91 -20.65 6.62
C SER A 232 23.29 -21.53 7.81
N LYS A 233 22.33 -22.29 8.35
CA LYS A 233 22.58 -23.24 9.45
C LYS A 233 23.59 -24.31 9.02
N ILE A 234 23.38 -24.94 7.86
CA ILE A 234 24.29 -25.95 7.32
C ILE A 234 25.69 -25.36 7.09
N LYS A 235 25.78 -24.14 6.54
CA LYS A 235 27.06 -23.44 6.34
C LYS A 235 27.82 -23.24 7.65
N LEU A 236 27.14 -22.72 8.68
CA LEU A 236 27.74 -22.51 10.00
C LEU A 236 28.13 -23.83 10.68
N GLU A 237 27.30 -24.86 10.58
CA GLU A 237 27.61 -26.20 11.10
C GLU A 237 28.88 -26.77 10.42
N ASN A 238 29.02 -26.62 9.09
CA ASN A 238 30.22 -27.03 8.37
C ASN A 238 31.47 -26.25 8.79
N GLU A 239 31.37 -24.93 8.96
CA GLU A 239 32.48 -24.09 9.42
C GLU A 239 32.92 -24.49 10.85
N VAL A 240 31.96 -24.78 11.74
CA VAL A 240 32.26 -25.29 13.09
C VAL A 240 32.97 -26.65 13.02
N GLU A 241 32.50 -27.57 12.17
CA GLU A 241 33.17 -28.86 11.97
C GLU A 241 34.60 -28.70 11.45
N GLU A 242 34.83 -27.80 10.49
CA GLU A 242 36.15 -27.53 9.93
C GLU A 242 37.09 -26.94 10.98
N LEU A 243 36.64 -25.93 11.73
CA LEU A 243 37.40 -25.36 12.84
C LEU A 243 37.72 -26.41 13.91
N GLN A 244 36.79 -27.31 14.21
CA GLN A 244 37.02 -28.39 15.16
C GLN A 244 38.05 -29.41 14.66
N ARG A 245 38.05 -29.73 13.35
CA ARG A 245 39.09 -30.57 12.72
C ARG A 245 40.46 -29.91 12.77
N GLU A 246 40.57 -28.62 12.44
CA GLU A 246 41.84 -27.89 12.53
C GLU A 246 42.32 -27.76 13.97
N PHE A 247 41.42 -27.55 14.93
CA PHE A 247 41.76 -27.55 16.35
C PHE A 247 42.34 -28.90 16.81
N GLU A 248 41.68 -30.01 16.48
CA GLU A 248 42.19 -31.35 16.82
C GLU A 248 43.51 -31.67 16.09
N ARG A 249 43.71 -31.18 14.86
CA ARG A 249 45.01 -31.27 14.16
C ARG A 249 46.10 -30.52 14.91
N ILE A 250 45.87 -29.25 15.27
CA ILE A 250 46.84 -28.42 16.01
C ILE A 250 47.15 -29.05 17.36
N LYS A 251 46.14 -29.54 18.08
CA LYS A 251 46.30 -30.24 19.35
C LYS A 251 47.16 -31.50 19.20
N THR A 252 46.92 -32.31 18.16
CA THR A 252 47.75 -33.49 17.85
C THR A 252 49.19 -33.10 17.55
N MET A 253 49.40 -32.05 16.74
CA MET A 253 50.74 -31.52 16.45
C MET A 253 51.45 -31.01 17.71
N ALA A 254 50.74 -30.34 18.60
CA ALA A 254 51.28 -29.85 19.86
C ALA A 254 51.71 -31.00 20.78
N ILE A 255 50.89 -32.05 20.91
CA ILE A 255 51.23 -33.27 21.66
C ILE A 255 52.49 -33.91 21.08
N MET A 256 52.52 -34.12 19.75
CA MET A 256 53.69 -34.70 19.08
C MET A 256 54.96 -33.86 19.24
N ASN A 257 54.85 -32.53 19.21
CA ASN A 257 55.96 -31.63 19.47
C ASN A 257 56.42 -31.65 20.93
N SER A 258 55.48 -31.79 21.87
CA SER A 258 55.79 -32.00 23.30
C SER A 258 56.58 -33.30 23.50
N GLU A 259 56.12 -34.41 22.91
CA GLU A 259 56.85 -35.69 22.97
C GLU A 259 58.24 -35.61 22.34
N LYS A 260 58.38 -34.91 21.21
CA LYS A 260 59.69 -34.63 20.59
C LYS A 260 60.59 -33.81 21.50
N LEU A 261 60.04 -32.80 22.18
CA LEU A 261 60.79 -31.96 23.11
C LEU A 261 61.24 -32.77 24.32
N ASP A 262 60.36 -33.61 24.88
CA ASP A 262 60.68 -34.52 25.97
C ASP A 262 61.77 -35.51 25.57
N TYR A 263 61.70 -36.08 24.36
CA TYR A 263 62.74 -36.94 23.82
C TYR A 263 64.09 -36.21 23.70
N ASN A 264 64.09 -35.01 23.09
CA ASN A 264 65.30 -34.20 22.96
C ASN A 264 65.88 -33.86 24.34
N TYR A 265 65.03 -33.48 25.29
CA TYR A 265 65.42 -33.21 26.67
C TYR A 265 66.06 -34.43 27.33
N GLN A 266 65.48 -35.62 27.16
CA GLN A 266 66.07 -36.87 27.65
C GLN A 266 67.45 -37.17 27.04
N ILE A 267 67.64 -36.93 25.73
CA ILE A 267 68.96 -37.08 25.09
C ILE A 267 69.96 -36.08 25.66
N LEU A 268 69.58 -34.81 25.75
CA LEU A 268 70.42 -33.74 26.30
C LEU A 268 70.83 -34.06 27.74
N LYS A 269 69.88 -34.53 28.56
CA LYS A 269 70.13 -34.98 29.92
C LYS A 269 71.10 -36.17 29.97
N LYS A 270 70.92 -37.19 29.12
CA LYS A 270 71.88 -38.31 29.03
C LYS A 270 73.27 -37.83 28.61
N ARG A 271 73.38 -36.91 27.67
CA ARG A 271 74.67 -36.29 27.29
C ARG A 271 75.28 -35.49 28.43
N GLU A 272 74.47 -34.78 29.21
CA GLU A 272 74.95 -34.04 30.38
C GLU A 272 75.45 -35.00 31.46
N ASP A 273 74.74 -36.10 31.72
CA ASP A 273 75.18 -37.17 32.62
C ASP A 273 76.49 -37.83 32.12
N GLU A 274 76.61 -38.12 30.82
CA GLU A 274 77.84 -38.61 30.19
C GLU A 274 78.98 -37.60 30.33
N ASN A 275 78.74 -36.31 30.06
CA ASN A 275 79.72 -35.25 30.22
C ASN A 275 80.12 -35.07 31.68
N LEU A 276 79.20 -35.21 32.64
CA LEU A 276 79.49 -35.23 34.08
C LEU A 276 80.39 -36.40 34.44
N ILE A 277 80.13 -37.59 33.90
CA ILE A 277 80.98 -38.78 34.09
C ILE A 277 82.37 -38.52 33.51
N ILE A 278 82.46 -38.06 32.26
CA ILE A 278 83.73 -37.75 31.57
C ILE A 278 84.50 -36.68 32.35
N ASN A 279 83.86 -35.57 32.75
CA ASN A 279 84.48 -34.54 33.58
C ASN A 279 84.96 -35.12 34.92
N SER A 280 84.20 -35.99 35.57
CA SER A 280 84.62 -36.66 36.81
C SER A 280 85.85 -37.57 36.59
N GLN A 281 85.92 -38.27 35.45
CA GLN A 281 87.05 -39.13 35.09
C GLN A 281 88.29 -38.31 34.76
N GLN A 282 88.14 -37.23 33.99
CA GLN A 282 89.21 -36.29 33.69
C GLN A 282 89.72 -35.61 34.96
N LYS A 283 88.83 -35.18 35.86
CA LYS A 283 89.19 -34.61 37.17
C LYS A 283 89.94 -35.61 38.05
N ARG A 284 89.51 -36.88 38.07
CA ARG A 284 90.26 -37.97 38.73
C ARG A 284 91.64 -38.20 38.10
N ARG A 285 91.76 -38.10 36.78
CA ARG A 285 93.03 -38.25 36.06
C ARG A 285 93.98 -37.09 36.32
N ILE A 286 93.46 -35.86 36.37
CA ILE A 286 94.20 -34.67 36.79
C ILE A 286 94.71 -34.86 38.22
N ASN A 287 93.87 -35.27 39.17
CA ASN A 287 94.30 -35.50 40.55
C ASN A 287 95.40 -36.58 40.64
N LYS A 288 95.27 -37.70 39.91
CA LYS A 288 96.34 -38.72 39.84
C LYS A 288 97.64 -38.16 39.26
N LEU A 289 97.58 -37.29 38.25
CA LEU A 289 98.77 -36.63 37.71
C LEU A 289 99.35 -35.62 38.72
N GLN A 290 98.50 -34.91 39.47
CA GLN A 290 98.90 -34.06 40.59
C GLN A 290 99.64 -34.87 41.67
N ASP A 291 99.15 -36.06 42.01
CA ASP A 291 99.78 -36.97 42.97
C ASP A 291 101.13 -37.50 42.46
N VAL A 292 101.23 -37.82 41.16
CA VAL A 292 102.51 -38.20 40.53
C VAL A 292 103.49 -37.02 40.52
N ILE A 293 103.03 -35.80 40.27
CA ILE A 293 103.85 -34.59 40.37
C ILE A 293 104.35 -34.41 41.81
N ASN A 294 103.47 -34.53 42.80
CA ASN A 294 103.82 -34.40 44.21
C ASN A 294 104.80 -35.52 44.66
N TYR A 295 104.60 -36.75 44.19
CA TYR A 295 105.50 -37.88 44.43
C TYR A 295 106.88 -37.66 43.79
N ASN A 296 106.92 -37.22 42.53
CA ASN A 296 108.17 -36.88 41.86
C ASN A 296 108.88 -35.70 42.52
N TYR A 297 108.12 -34.72 43.04
CA TYR A 297 108.67 -33.60 43.81
C TYR A 297 109.33 -34.10 45.11
N GLN A 298 108.70 -35.05 45.82
CA GLN A 298 109.29 -35.69 47.01
C GLN A 298 110.53 -36.55 46.68
N ILE A 299 110.53 -37.28 45.55
CA ILE A 299 111.69 -38.04 45.09
C ILE A 299 112.84 -37.12 44.72
N LEU A 300 112.57 -36.03 44.00
CA LEU A 300 113.59 -35.04 43.64
C LEU A 300 114.21 -34.43 44.90
N LYS A 301 113.39 -34.07 45.89
CA LYS A 301 113.86 -33.55 47.18
C LYS A 301 114.74 -34.57 47.92
N LYS A 302 114.35 -35.84 47.98
CA LYS A 302 115.18 -36.92 48.56
C LYS A 302 116.49 -37.14 47.80
N ARG A 303 116.47 -37.09 46.46
CA ARG A 303 117.68 -37.19 45.62
C ARG A 303 118.61 -36.00 45.80
N GLU A 304 118.07 -34.82 46.05
CA GLU A 304 118.86 -33.61 46.32
C GLU A 304 119.58 -33.71 47.67
N ASP A 305 118.89 -34.20 48.70
CA ASP A 305 119.48 -34.50 50.02
C ASP A 305 120.53 -35.63 49.97
N GLU A 306 120.26 -36.71 49.21
CA GLU A 306 121.22 -37.81 48.98
C GLU A 306 122.46 -37.35 48.20
N ASN A 307 122.29 -36.49 47.19
CA ASN A 307 123.41 -35.91 46.45
C ASN A 307 124.27 -35.00 47.35
N LEU A 308 123.69 -34.23 48.26
CA LEU A 308 124.44 -33.41 49.21
C LEU A 308 125.32 -34.28 50.13
N ILE A 309 124.79 -35.42 50.59
CA ILE A 309 125.51 -36.38 51.44
C ILE A 309 126.62 -37.09 50.66
N ILE A 310 126.34 -37.63 49.48
CA ILE A 310 127.31 -38.34 48.63
C ILE A 310 128.46 -37.42 48.21
N ASN A 311 128.16 -36.18 47.84
CA ASN A 311 129.16 -35.21 47.41
C ASN A 311 130.09 -34.81 48.58
N SER A 312 129.55 -34.71 49.81
CA SER A 312 130.36 -34.50 51.02
C SER A 312 131.28 -35.70 51.35
N GLN A 313 130.81 -36.93 51.14
CA GLN A 313 131.60 -38.16 51.35
C GLN A 313 132.67 -38.36 50.27
N GLN A 314 132.37 -38.02 49.02
CA GLN A 314 133.33 -38.03 47.91
C GLN A 314 134.45 -36.99 48.12
N LYS A 315 134.13 -35.77 48.58
CA LYS A 315 135.13 -34.76 48.98
C LYS A 315 136.09 -35.29 50.06
N ARG A 316 135.58 -36.02 51.06
CA ARG A 316 136.40 -36.66 52.12
C ARG A 316 137.30 -37.78 51.58
N ARG A 317 136.82 -38.60 50.63
CA ARG A 317 137.61 -39.66 50.00
C ARG A 317 138.69 -39.11 49.07
N ILE A 318 138.40 -38.06 48.31
CA ILE A 318 139.37 -37.37 47.45
C ILE A 318 140.49 -36.77 48.30
N ASN A 319 140.19 -36.08 49.41
CA ASN A 319 141.22 -35.55 50.31
C ASN A 319 142.11 -36.66 50.91
N LYS A 320 141.54 -37.80 51.32
CA LYS A 320 142.32 -38.96 51.80
C LYS A 320 143.22 -39.58 50.72
N LEU A 321 142.77 -39.62 49.47
CA LEU A 321 143.59 -40.10 48.34
C LEU A 321 144.69 -39.10 47.98
N GLN A 322 144.43 -37.79 48.14
CA GLN A 322 145.41 -36.73 47.91
C GLN A 322 146.56 -36.79 48.94
N ASP A 323 146.28 -37.15 50.19
CA ASP A 323 147.29 -37.38 51.22
C ASP A 323 148.15 -38.63 50.93
N VAL A 324 147.54 -39.72 50.42
CA VAL A 324 148.26 -40.93 50.02
C VAL A 324 149.16 -40.69 48.80
N ILE A 325 148.67 -39.93 47.81
CA ILE A 325 149.46 -39.56 46.62
C ILE A 325 150.63 -38.65 47.00
N ASN A 326 150.44 -37.72 47.94
CA ASN A 326 151.54 -36.88 48.45
C ASN A 326 152.55 -37.68 49.30
N GLY A 327 152.10 -38.69 50.06
CA GLY A 327 152.97 -39.63 50.76
C GLY A 327 153.81 -40.50 49.82
N LEU A 328 153.19 -41.04 48.77
CA LEU A 328 153.87 -41.85 47.75
C LEU A 328 154.83 -41.00 46.89
N ARG A 329 154.46 -39.76 46.56
CA ARG A 329 155.33 -38.81 45.83
C ARG A 329 156.59 -38.44 46.63
N ASN A 330 156.49 -38.30 47.95
CA ASN A 330 157.65 -38.10 48.83
C ASN A 330 158.49 -39.38 48.99
N GLY A 331 157.87 -40.56 48.95
CA GLY A 331 158.58 -41.85 48.93
C GLY A 331 159.38 -42.09 47.64
N LEU A 332 158.80 -41.73 46.50
CA LEU A 332 159.48 -41.73 45.20
C LEU A 332 160.71 -40.81 45.19
N ARG A 333 160.65 -39.65 45.87
CA ARG A 333 161.76 -38.68 45.88
C ARG A 333 162.95 -39.11 46.75
N LYS A 334 162.70 -39.74 47.91
CA LYS A 334 163.77 -40.23 48.80
C LYS A 334 164.44 -41.51 48.29
N LYS A 335 163.71 -42.41 47.62
CA LYS A 335 164.33 -43.60 47.02
C LYS A 335 165.11 -43.29 45.74
N ASN A 336 164.68 -42.32 44.93
CA ASN A 336 165.49 -41.85 43.79
C ASN A 336 166.80 -41.20 44.24
N GLN A 337 166.79 -40.38 45.29
CA GLN A 337 168.04 -39.80 45.82
C GLN A 337 169.01 -40.85 46.39
N ALA A 338 168.50 -41.89 47.06
CA ALA A 338 169.35 -42.96 47.60
C ALA A 338 169.93 -43.89 46.51
N TYR A 339 169.21 -44.12 45.40
CA TYR A 339 169.72 -44.93 44.29
C TYR A 339 170.66 -44.14 43.36
N ASP A 340 170.46 -42.82 43.21
CA ASP A 340 171.37 -41.95 42.46
C ASP A 340 172.74 -41.75 43.16
N GLU A 341 172.79 -41.93 44.50
CA GLU A 341 174.06 -42.00 45.25
C GLU A 341 174.74 -43.37 45.15
N TRP A 342 173.97 -44.45 44.96
CA TRP A 342 174.48 -45.82 44.79
C TRP A 342 175.00 -46.09 43.37
N THR A 343 174.33 -45.57 42.33
CA THR A 343 174.83 -45.58 40.95
C THR A 343 176.17 -44.87 40.80
N LYS A 344 176.51 -43.94 41.68
CA LYS A 344 177.79 -43.21 41.60
C LYS A 344 178.98 -43.98 42.19
N SER A 345 178.77 -44.77 43.23
CA SER A 345 179.87 -45.46 43.94
C SER A 345 180.27 -46.80 43.31
N GLU A 346 179.35 -47.57 42.73
CA GLU A 346 179.67 -48.90 42.17
C GLU A 346 180.24 -48.82 40.74
N ILE A 347 179.83 -47.80 39.98
CA ILE A 347 180.48 -47.43 38.71
C ILE A 347 181.95 -47.06 38.94
N GLU A 348 182.32 -46.54 40.13
CA GLU A 348 183.69 -46.17 40.47
C GLU A 348 184.54 -47.36 40.96
N ARG A 349 183.90 -48.44 41.43
CA ARG A 349 184.53 -49.69 41.91
C ARG A 349 184.85 -50.69 40.79
N LEU A 350 183.90 -51.04 39.92
CA LEU A 350 184.15 -52.02 38.84
C LEU A 350 184.94 -51.42 37.66
N THR A 351 184.81 -50.11 37.43
CA THR A 351 185.72 -49.39 36.54
C THR A 351 187.14 -49.29 37.12
N LYS A 352 187.35 -49.48 38.44
CA LYS A 352 188.64 -49.69 39.16
C LYS A 352 189.05 -51.16 39.34
N GLU A 353 188.19 -52.10 38.93
CA GLU A 353 188.53 -53.50 38.64
C GLU A 353 188.72 -53.80 37.16
N VAL A 354 188.57 -52.79 36.29
CA VAL A 354 189.68 -52.19 35.53
C VAL A 354 190.63 -53.17 34.86
N LYS A 355 191.26 -52.67 33.82
CA LYS A 355 192.72 -52.50 33.71
C LYS A 355 193.73 -53.35 34.55
N LYS A 356 193.42 -53.98 35.71
CA LYS A 356 194.11 -55.15 36.27
C LYS A 356 193.92 -56.41 35.40
N MET A 357 192.70 -56.77 34.95
CA MET A 357 192.54 -57.92 34.03
C MET A 357 192.92 -57.62 32.57
N GLN A 358 192.86 -56.35 32.16
CA GLN A 358 193.45 -55.90 30.89
C GLN A 358 195.01 -55.96 30.89
N LYS A 359 195.67 -56.27 32.03
CA LYS A 359 197.14 -56.35 32.16
C LYS A 359 197.72 -57.77 32.38
N CYS A 360 196.94 -58.80 32.73
CA CYS A 360 197.53 -60.12 33.06
C CYS A 360 197.49 -61.20 31.95
N VAL A 361 196.73 -61.07 30.85
CA VAL A 361 196.76 -62.08 29.74
C VAL A 361 197.04 -61.48 28.35
N VAL A 362 197.18 -60.15 28.24
CA VAL A 362 198.08 -59.57 27.22
C VAL A 362 199.53 -60.07 27.41
N GLU A 363 199.89 -60.54 28.62
CA GLU A 363 201.22 -61.05 29.04
C GLU A 363 201.37 -62.61 28.99
N ILE A 364 200.32 -63.38 28.61
CA ILE A 364 200.43 -64.79 28.09
C ILE A 364 200.04 -64.79 26.60
N GLU A 365 200.45 -63.78 25.87
CA GLU A 365 201.73 -63.95 25.20
C GLU A 365 201.94 -65.31 24.51
N ARG A 366 202.03 -65.15 23.19
CA ARG A 366 203.25 -65.54 22.46
C ARG A 366 203.52 -67.03 22.29
N ARG A 367 202.69 -67.96 22.75
CA ARG A 367 202.90 -69.38 22.46
C ARG A 367 201.78 -70.02 21.63
N ILE A 368 201.78 -69.67 20.34
CA ILE A 368 201.42 -70.54 19.17
C ILE A 368 200.20 -70.05 18.34
N LYS A 369 200.47 -68.99 17.57
CA LYS A 369 199.88 -68.51 16.29
C LYS A 369 200.46 -69.33 15.10
N PRO A 370 200.11 -69.15 13.79
CA PRO A 370 199.15 -68.27 13.08
C PRO A 370 198.20 -69.10 12.13
N THR A 371 197.29 -68.57 11.29
CA THR A 371 197.59 -67.87 10.02
C THR A 371 196.42 -67.05 9.46
N MET A 372 196.76 -65.79 9.12
CA MET A 372 196.30 -65.01 7.96
C MET A 372 194.84 -64.54 7.97
N ASN A 373 194.64 -63.23 8.21
CA ASN A 373 194.26 -62.22 7.19
C ASN A 373 192.79 -62.33 6.76
N GLY A 374 191.95 -61.30 6.76
CA GLY A 374 192.13 -59.86 6.87
C GLY A 374 190.90 -59.18 6.24
N ARG A 375 190.58 -57.97 6.71
CA ARG A 375 190.41 -56.75 5.89
C ARG A 375 189.23 -56.77 4.88
N LYS A 376 188.25 -55.88 4.96
CA LYS A 376 188.26 -54.41 4.64
C LYS A 376 186.76 -54.02 4.52
N ALA A 377 186.26 -52.78 4.55
CA ALA A 377 186.78 -51.42 4.58
C ALA A 377 185.63 -50.43 4.92
N LYS A 378 186.02 -49.26 5.46
CA LYS A 378 185.38 -47.92 5.46
C LYS A 378 183.99 -47.74 6.11
N SER A 379 183.86 -47.14 7.31
CA SER A 379 184.11 -45.73 7.79
C SER A 379 182.80 -44.95 7.86
N ARG A 380 182.42 -44.13 8.86
CA ARG A 380 183.00 -43.56 10.10
C ARG A 380 181.79 -42.89 10.83
N GLY A 381 181.80 -42.68 12.15
CA GLY A 381 182.87 -42.82 13.12
C GLY A 381 182.37 -42.80 14.56
#